data_AF-A0A354EEU9-F1
#
_entry.id   AF-A0A354EEU9-F1
#
_cell.length_a   1.000
_cell.length_b   1.000
_cell.length_c   1.000
_cell.angle_alpha   90.00
_cell.angle_beta   90.00
_cell.angle_gamma   90.00
#
_symmetry.space_group_name_H-M   'P 1'
#
loop_
_entity.id
_entity.type
_entity.pdbx_description
1 polymer ?
#
loop_
_entity_poly.entity_id
_entity_poly.type
_entity_poly.pdbx_seq_one_letter_code
_entity_poly.pdbx_strand_id
1 'polypeptide(L)'
;MCTRPDHRSVDPAAAAMLKIADRDGFETAWSRLEAQQPQCGYGQLGTCCRNCSMGPCRIDPLEQGPRRGVCGANADTMVARNLARMAAAGASAHSDHGRKVALLLKEVAAGRNTDYPLINPDKLLVVAGRLGIATAGREILDIAGEVADVAIACFGAQGEEVIPFATAYMPKQRVELLKGLEGTLTELTGARIGLLPRGIDREVVDIMHRTHFGCDADPLSLVAQTLRCSFGDGWGGSLIATECQDILFGSPQVRTIKANLGVLDQTMVNVLVHGHEPVLSEKVVEWARAPEMAEAARAVGARGINVAGLCCTGNEILMRQGVNVAGNLLHSELAIMTGAVEAMVVDVQCIFPSLADLSSCFHTRFITTSEQTNIPGALHIQFEEHQADAIARRIIQTAIDAFPNRNTAKVYIPQETEEAMVGFTVEQILAALGGTPDPLVEVIANGTIKGVVGIVGCNNAKVQQDFFHLALTRELIQRDILVLGTGCWAIAAAKAGLMNLDALELAGPGLKAVCGQLGIPPVLHMGSCVDCSRMLVLTGALADHLGVDTAALPVVGSAPEWTTEKAVAIGTYFIGSGLPVHLWPVPPVLGSPAVTKILTESARDLLGGYFFVEEDPLATADRMEAIIMEKRAGLGL
;
A
#
# COMPACT_ATOMS: atom_id res chain seq x y z
N MET A 1 3.36 35.34 7.10
CA MET A 1 3.53 35.79 5.70
C MET A 1 2.70 34.86 4.82
N CYS A 2 1.69 35.36 4.10
CA CYS A 2 0.99 34.59 3.08
C CYS A 2 1.96 34.25 1.95
N THR A 3 2.59 33.09 2.03
CA THR A 3 3.36 32.53 0.92
C THR A 3 2.39 32.11 -0.17
N ARG A 4 2.67 32.47 -1.42
CA ARG A 4 1.96 31.88 -2.57
C ARG A 4 2.00 30.35 -2.42
N PRO A 5 0.88 29.64 -2.71
CA PRO A 5 0.86 28.18 -2.65
C PRO A 5 1.95 27.61 -3.58
N ASP A 6 2.70 26.62 -3.09
CA ASP A 6 3.72 25.95 -3.89
C ASP A 6 3.03 24.96 -4.84
N HIS A 7 3.29 25.08 -6.14
CA HIS A 7 2.65 24.25 -7.16
C HIS A 7 3.03 22.76 -7.05
N ARG A 8 4.09 22.42 -6.30
CA ARG A 8 4.58 21.04 -6.12
C ARG A 8 3.84 20.27 -5.02
N SER A 9 3.37 20.95 -3.98
CA SER A 9 2.74 20.32 -2.81
C SER A 9 1.74 21.25 -2.11
N VAL A 10 0.62 20.70 -1.63
CA VAL A 10 -0.31 21.43 -0.75
C VAL A 10 0.09 21.36 0.72
N ASP A 11 1.05 20.51 1.08
CA ASP A 11 1.54 20.37 2.43
C ASP A 11 2.47 21.55 2.82
N PRO A 12 2.17 22.31 3.88
CA PRO A 12 2.96 23.50 4.19
C PRO A 12 4.40 23.18 4.64
N ALA A 13 4.62 22.03 5.29
CA ALA A 13 5.96 21.59 5.68
C ALA A 13 6.80 21.26 4.44
N ALA A 14 6.23 20.53 3.48
CA ALA A 14 6.86 20.23 2.21
C ALA A 14 7.16 21.52 1.43
N ALA A 15 6.21 22.44 1.34
CA ALA A 15 6.40 23.73 0.69
C ALA A 15 7.51 24.59 1.35
N ALA A 16 7.70 24.49 2.67
CA ALA A 16 8.80 25.13 3.37
C ALA A 16 10.15 24.49 3.01
N MET A 17 10.23 23.16 3.00
CA MET A 17 11.44 22.42 2.63
C MET A 17 11.81 22.59 1.16
N LEU A 18 10.84 22.66 0.27
CA LEU A 18 11.07 22.88 -1.16
C LEU A 18 11.68 24.26 -1.45
N LYS A 19 11.32 25.30 -0.68
CA LYS A 19 12.01 26.61 -0.76
C LYS A 19 13.46 26.53 -0.32
N ILE A 20 13.77 25.67 0.65
CA ILE A 20 15.16 25.40 1.06
C ILE A 20 15.89 24.66 -0.06
N ALA A 21 15.26 23.67 -0.68
CA ALA A 21 15.82 22.96 -1.81
C ALA A 21 16.16 23.93 -2.95
N ASP A 22 15.25 24.83 -3.32
CA ASP A 22 15.47 25.84 -4.36
C ASP A 22 16.59 26.84 -3.99
N ARG A 23 16.62 27.29 -2.73
CA ARG A 23 17.63 28.25 -2.23
C ARG A 23 19.03 27.66 -2.24
N ASP A 24 19.16 26.41 -1.78
CA ASP A 24 20.44 25.75 -1.56
C ASP A 24 20.89 24.87 -2.74
N GLY A 25 20.04 24.74 -3.77
CA GLY A 25 20.34 23.99 -4.98
C GLY A 25 20.28 22.47 -4.80
N PHE A 26 19.44 21.98 -3.87
CA PHE A 26 19.23 20.54 -3.72
C PHE A 26 18.28 20.02 -4.81
N GLU A 27 18.70 18.96 -5.49
CA GLU A 27 17.83 18.26 -6.43
C GLU A 27 16.77 17.44 -5.68
N THR A 28 15.53 17.45 -6.18
CA THR A 28 14.40 16.69 -5.63
C THR A 28 13.68 15.91 -6.72
N ALA A 29 12.73 15.06 -6.34
CA ALA A 29 11.88 14.34 -7.29
C ALA A 29 11.21 15.25 -8.33
N TRP A 30 10.85 16.49 -7.96
CA TRP A 30 10.23 17.45 -8.87
C TRP A 30 11.22 18.04 -9.88
N SER A 31 12.42 18.44 -9.47
CA SER A 31 13.42 18.95 -10.41
C SER A 31 13.91 17.85 -11.37
N ARG A 32 14.01 16.61 -10.88
CA ARG A 32 14.28 15.44 -11.75
C ARG A 32 13.15 15.17 -12.74
N LEU A 33 11.89 15.34 -12.32
CA LEU A 33 10.74 15.21 -13.21
C LEU A 33 10.75 16.31 -14.29
N GLU A 34 11.03 17.56 -13.91
CA GLU A 34 11.14 18.68 -14.85
C GLU A 34 12.22 18.42 -15.91
N ALA A 35 13.40 17.94 -15.49
CA ALA A 35 14.49 17.55 -16.39
C ALA A 35 14.12 16.39 -17.36
N GLN A 36 13.12 15.58 -17.01
CA GLN A 36 12.60 14.49 -17.84
C GLN A 36 11.50 14.94 -18.82
N GLN A 37 11.06 16.21 -18.79
CA GLN A 37 10.01 16.70 -19.68
C GLN A 37 10.55 17.24 -21.02
N PRO A 38 9.82 17.01 -22.14
CA PRO A 38 8.65 16.14 -22.25
C PRO A 38 9.03 14.66 -22.19
N GLN A 39 8.33 13.90 -21.35
CA GLN A 39 8.52 12.44 -21.28
C GLN A 39 8.09 11.75 -22.60
N CYS A 40 8.61 10.55 -22.84
CA CYS A 40 8.33 9.79 -24.07
C CYS A 40 6.85 9.37 -24.20
N GLY A 41 6.15 9.89 -25.23
CA GLY A 41 4.74 9.59 -25.50
C GLY A 41 4.44 8.10 -25.74
N TYR A 42 5.32 7.36 -26.44
CA TYR A 42 5.14 5.90 -26.63
C TYR A 42 5.16 5.13 -25.30
N GLY A 43 5.98 5.57 -24.34
CA GLY A 43 6.03 4.98 -23.01
C GLY A 43 4.76 5.30 -22.21
N GLN A 44 4.30 6.56 -22.28
CA GLN A 44 3.07 7.00 -21.62
C GLN A 44 1.81 6.32 -22.16
N LEU A 45 1.80 5.92 -23.44
CA LEU A 45 0.69 5.17 -24.05
C LEU A 45 0.82 3.65 -23.90
N GLY A 46 1.98 3.15 -23.45
CA GLY A 46 2.25 1.71 -23.34
C GLY A 46 2.60 1.01 -24.67
N THR A 47 2.84 1.77 -25.74
CA THR A 47 3.07 1.24 -27.11
C THR A 47 4.55 1.02 -27.45
N CYS A 48 5.43 0.97 -26.45
CA CYS A 48 6.84 0.62 -26.60
C CYS A 48 7.13 -0.75 -25.95
N CYS A 49 7.74 -1.66 -26.70
CA CYS A 49 8.12 -3.00 -26.22
C CYS A 49 9.63 -3.22 -26.30
N ARG A 50 10.19 -3.84 -25.24
CA ARG A 50 11.62 -4.13 -25.07
C ARG A 50 11.90 -5.58 -24.69
N ASN A 51 10.98 -6.49 -24.96
CA ASN A 51 11.05 -7.87 -24.44
C ASN A 51 12.04 -8.77 -25.21
N CYS A 52 12.70 -8.28 -26.27
CA CYS A 52 13.73 -9.00 -27.02
C CYS A 52 14.70 -8.03 -27.72
N SER A 53 15.83 -8.54 -28.20
CA SER A 53 16.90 -7.78 -28.85
C SER A 53 16.64 -7.38 -30.32
N MET A 54 15.53 -7.85 -30.92
CA MET A 54 15.08 -7.32 -32.22
C MET A 54 14.44 -5.93 -32.08
N GLY A 55 14.01 -5.56 -30.88
CA GLY A 55 13.53 -4.22 -30.56
C GLY A 55 14.68 -3.26 -30.18
N PRO A 56 14.37 -2.12 -29.51
CA PRO A 56 13.05 -1.70 -29.05
C PRO A 56 12.07 -1.44 -30.19
N CYS A 57 10.83 -1.93 -30.06
CA CYS A 57 9.75 -1.63 -31.01
C CYS A 57 8.85 -0.52 -30.46
N ARG A 58 8.32 0.33 -31.34
CA ARG A 58 7.35 1.38 -31.02
C ARG A 58 6.18 1.28 -32.01
N ILE A 59 4.95 1.30 -31.51
CA ILE A 59 3.74 1.36 -32.33
C ILE A 59 3.25 2.80 -32.35
N ASP A 60 3.06 3.33 -33.56
CA ASP A 60 2.52 4.68 -33.73
C ASP A 60 1.02 4.71 -33.44
N PRO A 61 0.56 5.42 -32.39
CA PRO A 61 -0.86 5.54 -32.08
C PRO A 61 -1.65 6.31 -33.14
N LEU A 62 -0.98 7.13 -33.98
CA LEU A 62 -1.62 7.90 -35.06
C LEU A 62 -1.76 7.11 -36.36
N GLU A 63 -1.34 5.84 -36.37
CA GLU A 63 -1.33 4.95 -37.54
C GLU A 63 -0.56 5.46 -38.78
N GLN A 64 0.31 6.46 -38.62
CA GLN A 64 1.14 7.01 -39.70
C GLN A 64 2.49 6.27 -39.81
N GLY A 65 2.91 5.62 -38.73
CA GLY A 65 4.13 4.83 -38.61
C GLY A 65 3.90 3.31 -38.47
N PRO A 66 4.86 2.58 -37.89
CA PRO A 66 4.77 1.13 -37.73
C PRO A 66 3.56 0.71 -36.88
N ARG A 67 2.79 -0.26 -37.39
CA ARG A 67 1.62 -0.84 -36.70
C ARG A 67 1.92 -2.14 -35.95
N ARG A 68 3.11 -2.69 -36.15
CA ARG A 68 3.58 -3.93 -35.54
C ARG A 68 5.05 -3.82 -35.16
N GLY A 69 5.43 -4.51 -34.10
CA GLY A 69 6.84 -4.78 -33.81
C GLY A 69 7.43 -5.78 -34.80
N VAL A 70 8.74 -6.01 -34.72
CA VAL A 70 9.46 -6.94 -35.62
C VAL A 70 8.87 -8.35 -35.60
N CYS A 71 8.42 -8.83 -34.43
CA CYS A 71 7.78 -10.14 -34.29
C CYS A 71 6.30 -10.18 -34.71
N GLY A 72 5.73 -9.05 -35.16
CA GLY A 72 4.33 -8.95 -35.55
C GLY A 72 3.35 -8.53 -34.45
N ALA A 73 3.80 -8.41 -33.19
CA ALA A 73 2.95 -7.92 -32.09
C ALA A 73 2.42 -6.51 -32.37
N ASN A 74 1.11 -6.29 -32.20
CA ASN A 74 0.44 -5.01 -32.36
C ASN A 74 0.40 -4.22 -31.03
N ALA A 75 -0.26 -3.06 -31.02
CA ALA A 75 -0.42 -2.25 -29.81
C ALA A 75 -1.13 -3.01 -28.68
N ASP A 76 -2.20 -3.76 -28.97
CA ASP A 76 -2.98 -4.49 -27.96
C ASP A 76 -2.14 -5.51 -27.22
N THR A 77 -1.40 -6.35 -27.96
CA THR A 77 -0.46 -7.29 -27.37
C THR A 77 0.61 -6.58 -26.54
N MET A 78 1.20 -5.48 -27.04
CA MET A 78 2.26 -4.77 -26.32
C MET A 78 1.76 -4.16 -25.02
N VAL A 79 0.62 -3.47 -25.06
CA VAL A 79 0.00 -2.83 -23.89
C VAL A 79 -0.39 -3.88 -22.86
N ALA A 80 -1.05 -4.96 -23.27
CA ALA A 80 -1.47 -6.03 -22.35
C ALA A 80 -0.25 -6.72 -21.68
N ARG A 81 0.83 -6.98 -22.44
CA ARG A 81 2.06 -7.56 -21.87
C ARG A 81 2.77 -6.61 -20.90
N ASN A 82 2.81 -5.32 -21.22
CA ASN A 82 3.42 -4.31 -20.37
C ASN A 82 2.65 -4.19 -19.05
N LEU A 83 1.31 -4.12 -19.11
CA LEU A 83 0.44 -4.11 -17.94
C LEU A 83 0.63 -5.37 -17.08
N ALA A 84 0.64 -6.55 -17.70
CA ALA A 84 0.84 -7.81 -16.99
C ALA A 84 2.17 -7.82 -16.23
N ARG A 85 3.27 -7.37 -16.85
CA ARG A 85 4.58 -7.28 -16.18
C ARG A 85 4.57 -6.29 -15.01
N MET A 86 3.90 -5.15 -15.15
CA MET A 86 3.73 -4.20 -14.03
C MET A 86 3.00 -4.87 -12.86
N ALA A 87 1.89 -5.56 -13.13
CA ALA A 87 1.16 -6.28 -12.09
C ALA A 87 2.00 -7.40 -11.45
N ALA A 88 2.77 -8.16 -12.25
CA ALA A 88 3.66 -9.19 -11.74
C ALA A 88 4.75 -8.62 -10.82
N ALA A 89 5.36 -7.50 -11.18
CA ALA A 89 6.34 -6.83 -10.31
C ALA A 89 5.70 -6.33 -9.01
N GLY A 90 4.51 -5.72 -9.11
CA GLY A 90 3.72 -5.29 -7.96
C GLY A 90 3.37 -6.43 -7.00
N ALA A 91 2.81 -7.51 -7.54
CA ALA A 91 2.45 -8.71 -6.80
C ALA A 91 3.68 -9.36 -6.17
N SER A 92 4.81 -9.43 -6.89
CA SER A 92 6.08 -9.98 -6.37
C SER A 92 6.57 -9.21 -5.15
N ALA A 93 6.50 -7.87 -5.17
CA ALA A 93 6.94 -7.02 -4.08
C ALA A 93 6.13 -7.24 -2.79
N HIS A 94 4.80 -7.35 -2.88
CA HIS A 94 3.97 -7.68 -1.71
C HIS A 94 4.13 -9.14 -1.28
N SER A 95 4.29 -10.06 -2.23
CA SER A 95 4.39 -11.48 -1.94
C SER A 95 5.68 -11.82 -1.20
N ASP A 96 6.80 -11.21 -1.57
CA ASP A 96 8.05 -11.48 -0.89
C ASP A 96 8.09 -10.87 0.52
N HIS A 97 7.43 -9.72 0.72
CA HIS A 97 7.13 -9.18 2.05
C HIS A 97 6.32 -10.20 2.87
N GLY A 98 5.22 -10.73 2.32
CA GLY A 98 4.42 -11.77 2.99
C GLY A 98 5.20 -13.05 3.29
N ARG A 99 6.12 -13.45 2.40
CA ARG A 99 6.97 -14.64 2.58
C ARG A 99 7.88 -14.50 3.79
N LYS A 100 8.59 -13.37 3.93
CA LYS A 100 9.53 -13.18 5.04
C LYS A 100 8.86 -13.31 6.40
N VAL A 101 7.68 -12.71 6.56
CA VAL A 101 6.96 -12.80 7.84
C VAL A 101 6.37 -14.19 8.09
N ALA A 102 5.94 -14.92 7.05
CA ALA A 102 5.51 -16.31 7.19
C ALA A 102 6.66 -17.24 7.59
N LEU A 103 7.85 -17.05 7.02
CA LEU A 103 9.07 -17.76 7.41
C LEU A 103 9.47 -17.43 8.85
N LEU A 104 9.42 -16.15 9.24
CA LEU A 104 9.69 -15.76 10.62
C LEU A 104 8.71 -16.42 11.61
N LEU A 105 7.41 -16.48 11.29
CA LEU A 105 6.43 -17.18 12.12
C LEU A 105 6.80 -18.66 12.28
N LYS A 106 7.30 -19.30 11.22
CA LYS A 106 7.78 -20.69 11.29
C LYS A 106 9.00 -20.84 12.21
N GLU A 107 9.96 -19.93 12.13
CA GLU A 107 11.17 -19.95 12.96
C GLU A 107 10.85 -19.71 14.44
N VAL A 108 9.94 -18.78 14.74
CA VAL A 108 9.43 -18.52 16.11
C VAL A 108 8.68 -19.74 16.64
N ALA A 109 7.78 -20.33 15.84
CA ALA A 109 7.03 -21.53 16.22
C ALA A 109 7.96 -22.73 16.53
N ALA A 110 9.07 -22.84 15.81
CA ALA A 110 10.06 -23.90 16.03
C ALA A 110 11.07 -23.60 17.16
N GLY A 111 10.98 -22.43 17.81
CA GLY A 111 11.92 -21.99 18.84
C GLY A 111 13.34 -21.72 18.32
N ARG A 112 13.52 -21.54 17.00
CA ARG A 112 14.81 -21.24 16.37
C ARG A 112 15.12 -19.75 16.32
N ASN A 113 14.08 -18.91 16.35
CA ASN A 113 14.22 -17.46 16.54
C ASN A 113 13.74 -17.08 17.94
N THR A 114 14.60 -16.42 18.72
CA THR A 114 14.33 -15.96 20.09
C THR A 114 14.21 -14.45 20.23
N ASP A 115 14.53 -13.69 19.17
CA ASP A 115 14.49 -12.23 19.17
C ASP A 115 13.07 -11.70 18.95
N TYR A 116 12.17 -12.54 18.42
CA TYR A 116 10.76 -12.22 18.22
C TYR A 116 9.84 -13.11 19.05
N PRO A 117 8.94 -12.51 19.85
CA PRO A 117 7.85 -13.25 20.48
C PRO A 117 6.66 -13.42 19.53
N LEU A 118 5.77 -14.37 19.85
CA LEU A 118 4.42 -14.42 19.31
C LEU A 118 3.52 -13.57 20.21
N ILE A 119 3.20 -12.34 19.78
CA ILE A 119 2.50 -11.36 20.62
C ILE A 119 0.98 -11.62 20.69
N ASN A 120 0.36 -12.12 19.61
CA ASN A 120 -1.10 -12.23 19.51
C ASN A 120 -1.60 -13.66 19.23
N PRO A 121 -1.75 -14.48 20.28
CA PRO A 121 -2.29 -15.83 20.14
C PRO A 121 -3.76 -15.85 19.72
N ASP A 122 -4.56 -14.84 20.08
CA ASP A 122 -5.99 -14.80 19.71
C ASP A 122 -6.17 -14.66 18.19
N LYS A 123 -5.38 -13.76 17.57
CA LYS A 123 -5.35 -13.62 16.11
C LYS A 123 -4.89 -14.91 15.44
N LEU A 124 -3.87 -15.58 15.99
CA LEU A 124 -3.44 -16.88 15.48
C LEU A 124 -4.57 -17.89 15.46
N LEU A 125 -5.35 -17.99 16.55
CA LEU A 125 -6.48 -18.91 16.66
C LEU A 125 -7.60 -18.58 15.65
N VAL A 126 -7.85 -17.30 15.38
CA VAL A 126 -8.80 -16.86 14.34
C VAL A 126 -8.32 -17.30 12.95
N VAL A 127 -7.05 -17.07 12.63
CA VAL A 127 -6.46 -17.49 11.33
C VAL A 127 -6.48 -19.01 11.19
N ALA A 128 -6.08 -19.73 12.23
CA ALA A 128 -6.12 -21.19 12.26
C ALA A 128 -7.54 -21.73 12.03
N GLY A 129 -8.54 -21.14 12.68
CA GLY A 129 -9.95 -21.50 12.49
C GLY A 129 -10.43 -21.29 11.06
N ARG A 130 -10.05 -20.17 10.41
CA ARG A 130 -10.37 -19.91 9.00
C ARG A 130 -9.70 -20.91 8.05
N LEU A 131 -8.49 -21.33 8.36
CA LEU A 131 -7.75 -22.33 7.60
C LEU A 131 -8.19 -23.78 7.90
N GLY A 132 -9.15 -23.98 8.81
CA GLY A 132 -9.63 -25.31 9.20
C GLY A 132 -8.66 -26.11 10.06
N ILE A 133 -7.67 -25.44 10.67
CA ILE A 133 -6.68 -26.06 11.57
C ILE A 133 -7.34 -26.28 12.94
N ALA A 134 -7.31 -27.52 13.44
CA ALA A 134 -7.83 -27.84 14.76
C ALA A 134 -6.95 -27.20 15.85
N THR A 135 -7.57 -26.51 16.82
CA THR A 135 -6.85 -25.76 17.87
C THR A 135 -7.06 -26.30 19.29
N ALA A 136 -8.14 -27.06 19.54
CA ALA A 136 -8.51 -27.49 20.88
C ALA A 136 -7.45 -28.40 21.52
N GLY A 137 -6.96 -28.02 22.70
CA GLY A 137 -6.00 -28.80 23.49
C GLY A 137 -4.58 -28.87 22.91
N ARG A 138 -4.24 -28.00 21.94
CA ARG A 138 -2.91 -27.93 21.34
C ARG A 138 -2.13 -26.74 21.88
N GLU A 139 -0.81 -26.87 21.87
CA GLU A 139 0.11 -25.79 22.20
C GLU A 139 0.07 -24.69 21.12
N ILE A 140 0.17 -23.43 21.54
CA ILE A 140 0.09 -22.26 20.66
C ILE A 140 1.18 -22.30 19.58
N LEU A 141 2.40 -22.70 19.93
CA LEU A 141 3.51 -22.77 18.98
C LEU A 141 3.32 -23.88 17.93
N ASP A 142 2.67 -24.99 18.28
CA ASP A 142 2.33 -26.04 17.32
C ASP A 142 1.30 -25.53 16.29
N ILE A 143 0.30 -24.77 16.75
CA ILE A 143 -0.70 -24.13 15.88
C ILE A 143 -0.03 -23.09 14.99
N ALA A 144 0.87 -22.26 15.54
CA ALA A 144 1.64 -21.28 14.78
C ALA A 144 2.49 -21.94 13.69
N GLY A 145 3.12 -23.07 14.01
CA GLY A 145 3.91 -23.84 13.06
C GLY A 145 3.10 -24.36 11.89
N GLU A 146 1.86 -24.81 12.11
CA GLU A 146 0.96 -25.30 11.07
C GLU A 146 0.36 -24.17 10.23
N VAL A 147 -0.03 -23.05 10.86
CA VAL A 147 -0.45 -21.84 10.13
C VAL A 147 0.67 -21.34 9.22
N ALA A 148 1.91 -21.31 9.72
CA ALA A 148 3.07 -20.93 8.92
C ALA A 148 3.32 -21.89 7.75
N ASP A 149 3.18 -23.20 7.95
CA ASP A 149 3.32 -24.19 6.86
C ASP A 149 2.28 -23.97 5.75
N VAL A 150 1.02 -23.70 6.11
CA VAL A 150 -0.05 -23.39 5.15
C VAL A 150 0.25 -22.10 4.40
N ALA A 151 0.70 -21.05 5.10
CA ALA A 151 1.09 -19.77 4.49
C ALA A 151 2.27 -19.96 3.50
N ILE A 152 3.34 -20.63 3.92
CA ILE A 152 4.51 -20.90 3.09
C ILE A 152 4.14 -21.73 1.85
N ALA A 153 3.26 -22.72 1.99
CA ALA A 153 2.80 -23.55 0.88
C ALA A 153 2.06 -22.75 -0.20
N CYS A 154 1.39 -21.65 0.15
CA CYS A 154 0.71 -20.78 -0.82
C CYS A 154 1.67 -20.19 -1.86
N PHE A 155 2.93 -19.93 -1.50
CA PHE A 155 3.90 -19.32 -2.40
C PHE A 155 4.38 -20.28 -3.48
N GLY A 156 4.73 -21.51 -3.08
CA GLY A 156 5.35 -22.51 -3.95
C GLY A 156 4.39 -23.50 -4.61
N ALA A 157 3.07 -23.39 -4.37
CA ALA A 157 2.08 -24.34 -4.88
C ALA A 157 2.13 -24.47 -6.43
N GLN A 158 2.20 -25.71 -6.92
CA GLN A 158 2.29 -26.04 -8.35
C GLN A 158 1.02 -26.73 -8.89
N GLY A 159 0.11 -27.17 -8.01
CA GLY A 159 -1.16 -27.79 -8.41
C GLY A 159 -2.14 -26.77 -9.00
N GLU A 160 -3.29 -27.25 -9.48
CA GLU A 160 -4.37 -26.38 -10.01
C GLU A 160 -5.37 -25.92 -8.94
N GLU A 161 -5.21 -26.40 -7.70
CA GLU A 161 -6.05 -26.00 -6.57
C GLU A 161 -5.84 -24.52 -6.22
N VAL A 162 -6.89 -23.88 -5.70
CA VAL A 162 -6.82 -22.50 -5.21
C VAL A 162 -5.99 -22.45 -3.92
N ILE A 163 -5.16 -21.42 -3.76
CA ILE A 163 -4.35 -21.29 -2.53
C ILE A 163 -5.25 -21.24 -1.28
N PRO A 164 -4.83 -21.89 -0.16
CA PRO A 164 -5.63 -21.96 1.07
C PRO A 164 -6.13 -20.63 1.61
N PHE A 165 -5.27 -19.59 1.63
CA PHE A 165 -5.67 -18.27 2.12
C PHE A 165 -6.77 -17.62 1.28
N ALA A 166 -6.69 -17.70 -0.05
CA ALA A 166 -7.76 -17.20 -0.91
C ALA A 166 -9.06 -17.97 -0.68
N THR A 167 -8.99 -19.29 -0.53
CA THR A 167 -10.16 -20.14 -0.24
C THR A 167 -10.80 -19.81 1.11
N ALA A 168 -10.00 -19.48 2.13
CA ALA A 168 -10.46 -19.24 3.49
C ALA A 168 -11.07 -17.84 3.70
N TYR A 169 -10.71 -16.86 2.88
CA TYR A 169 -11.08 -15.46 3.08
C TYR A 169 -11.94 -14.86 1.96
N MET A 170 -11.84 -15.34 0.73
CA MET A 170 -12.63 -14.80 -0.38
C MET A 170 -14.11 -15.16 -0.21
N PRO A 171 -15.06 -14.22 -0.40
CA PRO A 171 -16.49 -14.47 -0.27
C PRO A 171 -16.99 -15.58 -1.18
N LYS A 172 -17.94 -16.39 -0.68
CA LYS A 172 -18.40 -17.59 -1.39
C LYS A 172 -18.98 -17.27 -2.77
N GLN A 173 -19.82 -16.24 -2.87
CA GLN A 173 -20.42 -15.85 -4.15
C GLN A 173 -19.38 -15.37 -5.16
N ARG A 174 -18.34 -14.67 -4.69
CA ARG A 174 -17.23 -14.22 -5.52
C ARG A 174 -16.43 -15.40 -6.06
N VAL A 175 -16.13 -16.39 -5.22
CA VAL A 175 -15.44 -17.62 -5.65
C VAL A 175 -16.23 -18.35 -6.74
N GLU A 176 -17.55 -18.53 -6.55
CA GLU A 176 -18.40 -19.23 -7.53
C GLU A 176 -18.52 -18.47 -8.85
N LEU A 177 -18.63 -17.14 -8.82
CA LEU A 177 -18.56 -16.30 -10.02
C LEU A 177 -17.24 -16.50 -10.76
N LEU A 178 -16.11 -16.42 -10.07
CA LEU A 178 -14.78 -16.54 -10.69
C LEU A 178 -14.52 -17.93 -11.27
N LYS A 179 -15.06 -19.00 -10.67
CA LYS A 179 -15.05 -20.35 -11.25
C LYS A 179 -15.87 -20.42 -12.52
N GLY A 180 -17.08 -19.84 -12.52
CA GLY A 180 -17.97 -19.83 -13.69
C GLY A 180 -17.37 -19.13 -14.90
N LEU A 181 -16.57 -18.08 -14.67
CA LEU A 181 -15.91 -17.32 -15.74
C LEU A 181 -14.81 -18.10 -16.50
N GLU A 182 -14.27 -19.21 -15.96
CA GLU A 182 -13.27 -20.02 -16.69
C GLU A 182 -13.84 -20.56 -18.01
N GLY A 183 -15.11 -20.98 -18.00
CA GLY A 183 -15.81 -21.45 -19.21
C GLY A 183 -15.92 -20.34 -20.25
N THR A 184 -16.39 -19.16 -19.84
CA THR A 184 -16.52 -17.98 -20.71
C THR A 184 -15.18 -17.54 -21.29
N LEU A 185 -14.12 -17.49 -20.48
CA LEU A 185 -12.77 -17.15 -20.95
C LEU A 185 -12.25 -18.19 -21.95
N THR A 186 -12.52 -19.47 -21.72
CA THR A 186 -12.14 -20.55 -22.64
C THR A 186 -12.87 -20.44 -23.97
N GLU A 187 -14.16 -20.10 -23.98
CA GLU A 187 -14.93 -19.89 -25.21
C GLU A 187 -14.43 -18.68 -26.01
N LEU A 188 -14.09 -17.58 -25.31
CA LEU A 188 -13.63 -16.34 -25.96
C LEU A 188 -12.19 -16.41 -26.49
N THR A 189 -11.31 -17.14 -25.80
CA THR A 189 -9.87 -17.17 -26.12
C THR A 189 -9.41 -18.49 -26.74
N GLY A 190 -10.19 -19.56 -26.61
CA GLY A 190 -9.77 -20.93 -26.92
C GLY A 190 -8.76 -21.53 -25.93
N ALA A 191 -8.35 -20.79 -24.91
CA ALA A 191 -7.37 -21.21 -23.91
C ALA A 191 -8.05 -21.45 -22.56
N ARG A 192 -7.64 -22.53 -21.87
CA ARG A 192 -8.10 -22.79 -20.50
C ARG A 192 -7.48 -21.78 -19.53
N ILE A 193 -8.27 -20.80 -19.11
CA ILE A 193 -7.85 -19.71 -18.21
C ILE A 193 -8.91 -19.50 -17.15
N GLY A 194 -8.58 -19.83 -15.90
CA GLY A 194 -9.37 -19.45 -14.72
C GLY A 194 -8.84 -18.16 -14.09
N LEU A 195 -9.57 -17.62 -13.12
CA LEU A 195 -9.17 -16.39 -12.43
C LEU A 195 -8.65 -16.63 -11.01
N LEU A 196 -8.98 -17.76 -10.38
CA LEU A 196 -8.54 -18.05 -9.02
C LEU A 196 -7.03 -18.38 -8.96
N PRO A 197 -6.29 -17.86 -7.96
CA PRO A 197 -4.84 -18.04 -7.86
C PRO A 197 -4.46 -19.42 -7.34
N ARG A 198 -3.45 -20.05 -7.97
CA ARG A 198 -3.04 -21.43 -7.69
C ARG A 198 -1.75 -21.54 -6.90
N GLY A 199 -0.87 -20.57 -7.07
CA GLY A 199 0.37 -20.42 -6.31
C GLY A 199 0.95 -19.03 -6.54
N ILE A 200 1.32 -18.33 -5.47
CA ILE A 200 1.63 -16.90 -5.55
C ILE A 200 2.82 -16.65 -6.50
N ASP A 201 3.91 -17.41 -6.35
CA ASP A 201 5.09 -17.27 -7.22
C ASP A 201 4.83 -17.82 -8.62
N ARG A 202 4.01 -18.88 -8.69
CA ARG A 202 3.62 -19.50 -9.95
C ARG A 202 2.94 -18.49 -10.88
N GLU A 203 2.03 -17.66 -10.37
CA GLU A 203 1.31 -16.71 -11.23
C GLU A 203 2.21 -15.59 -11.77
N VAL A 204 3.21 -15.17 -10.99
CA VAL A 204 4.25 -14.23 -11.43
C VAL A 204 5.07 -14.87 -12.56
N VAL A 205 5.56 -16.10 -12.35
CA VAL A 205 6.34 -16.84 -13.36
C VAL A 205 5.52 -17.06 -14.64
N ASP A 206 4.23 -17.39 -14.52
CA ASP A 206 3.31 -17.58 -15.66
C ASP A 206 3.19 -16.27 -16.48
N ILE A 207 3.04 -15.10 -15.83
CA ILE A 207 3.09 -13.81 -16.54
C ILE A 207 4.44 -13.60 -17.25
N MET A 208 5.55 -13.85 -16.56
CA MET A 208 6.88 -13.66 -17.16
C MET A 208 7.10 -14.57 -18.37
N HIS A 209 6.57 -15.79 -18.33
CA HIS A 209 6.55 -16.71 -19.46
C HIS A 209 5.63 -16.23 -20.59
N ARG A 210 4.37 -15.90 -20.30
CA ARG A 210 3.38 -15.44 -21.30
C ARG A 210 3.82 -14.18 -22.04
N THR A 211 4.49 -13.27 -21.35
CA THR A 211 4.94 -12.00 -21.90
C THR A 211 6.29 -12.09 -22.64
N HIS A 212 6.94 -13.26 -22.63
CA HIS A 212 8.07 -13.55 -23.50
C HIS A 212 7.67 -13.44 -24.98
N PHE A 213 8.60 -13.05 -25.84
CA PHE A 213 8.29 -12.92 -27.27
C PHE A 213 7.89 -14.29 -27.86
N GLY A 214 6.86 -14.31 -28.71
CA GLY A 214 6.36 -15.54 -29.33
C GLY A 214 5.41 -16.41 -28.47
N CYS A 215 5.08 -15.97 -27.24
CA CYS A 215 4.11 -16.64 -26.37
C CYS A 215 2.72 -16.00 -26.51
N ASP A 216 2.10 -15.60 -25.40
CA ASP A 216 0.72 -15.10 -25.37
C ASP A 216 0.61 -13.71 -26.00
N ALA A 217 -0.22 -13.58 -27.02
CA ALA A 217 -0.45 -12.34 -27.76
C ALA A 217 -1.91 -11.86 -27.67
N ASP A 218 -2.79 -12.62 -27.01
CA ASP A 218 -4.19 -12.28 -26.86
C ASP A 218 -4.36 -11.34 -25.65
N PRO A 219 -4.92 -10.12 -25.84
CA PRO A 219 -5.04 -9.15 -24.77
C PRO A 219 -6.00 -9.60 -23.65
N LEU A 220 -7.05 -10.37 -23.97
CA LEU A 220 -8.00 -10.86 -22.96
C LEU A 220 -7.36 -11.94 -22.08
N SER A 221 -6.62 -12.87 -22.68
CA SER A 221 -5.85 -13.90 -21.99
C SER A 221 -4.81 -13.29 -21.03
N LEU A 222 -4.07 -12.28 -21.51
CA LEU A 222 -3.07 -11.56 -20.71
C LEU A 222 -3.71 -10.78 -19.55
N VAL A 223 -4.83 -10.11 -19.77
CA VAL A 223 -5.55 -9.38 -18.70
C VAL A 223 -6.16 -10.36 -17.68
N ALA A 224 -6.71 -11.49 -18.12
CA ALA A 224 -7.22 -12.52 -17.21
C ALA A 224 -6.10 -13.10 -16.32
N GLN A 225 -4.93 -13.40 -16.88
CA GLN A 225 -3.78 -13.82 -16.06
C GLN A 225 -3.25 -12.70 -15.14
N THR A 226 -3.36 -11.43 -15.57
CA THR A 226 -3.03 -10.26 -14.73
C THR A 226 -3.93 -10.19 -13.49
N LEU A 227 -5.24 -10.43 -13.66
CA LEU A 227 -6.19 -10.57 -12.56
C LEU A 227 -5.82 -11.73 -11.63
N ARG A 228 -5.57 -12.92 -12.19
CA ARG A 228 -5.17 -14.09 -11.39
C ARG A 228 -3.92 -13.84 -10.55
N CYS A 229 -2.88 -13.28 -11.16
CA CYS A 229 -1.64 -12.93 -10.43
C CYS A 229 -1.91 -11.91 -9.33
N SER A 230 -2.72 -10.89 -9.60
CA SER A 230 -3.07 -9.88 -8.61
C SER A 230 -3.92 -10.46 -7.47
N PHE A 231 -4.76 -11.46 -7.71
CA PHE A 231 -5.43 -12.18 -6.62
C PHE A 231 -4.47 -13.00 -5.76
N GLY A 232 -3.41 -13.55 -6.35
CA GLY A 232 -2.31 -14.17 -5.60
C GLY A 232 -1.60 -13.19 -4.67
N ASP A 233 -1.62 -11.89 -4.98
CA ASP A 233 -1.21 -10.82 -4.08
C ASP A 233 -2.30 -10.51 -3.04
N GLY A 234 -3.43 -9.93 -3.44
CA GLY A 234 -4.42 -9.38 -2.50
C GLY A 234 -5.04 -10.40 -1.54
N TRP A 235 -5.39 -11.59 -2.04
CA TRP A 235 -5.94 -12.71 -1.25
C TRP A 235 -4.89 -13.76 -0.89
N GLY A 236 -3.61 -13.48 -1.15
CA GLY A 236 -2.48 -14.33 -0.86
C GLY A 236 -1.38 -13.52 -0.18
N GLY A 237 -0.36 -13.10 -0.92
CA GLY A 237 0.85 -12.43 -0.40
C GLY A 237 0.57 -11.29 0.59
N SER A 238 -0.24 -10.30 0.22
CA SER A 238 -0.61 -9.17 1.09
C SER A 238 -1.44 -9.61 2.29
N LEU A 239 -2.39 -10.54 2.11
CA LEU A 239 -3.21 -11.06 3.20
C LEU A 239 -2.38 -11.85 4.21
N ILE A 240 -1.49 -12.71 3.72
CA ILE A 240 -0.53 -13.46 4.55
C ILE A 240 0.37 -12.48 5.30
N ALA A 241 0.87 -11.44 4.64
CA ALA A 241 1.68 -10.40 5.29
C ALA A 241 0.92 -9.79 6.48
N THR A 242 -0.28 -9.25 6.23
CA THR A 242 -1.11 -8.62 7.26
C THR A 242 -1.44 -9.57 8.43
N GLU A 243 -1.91 -10.79 8.14
CA GLU A 243 -2.31 -11.76 9.16
C GLU A 243 -1.12 -12.23 10.00
N CYS A 244 0.01 -12.62 9.37
CA CYS A 244 1.20 -13.06 10.10
C CYS A 244 1.87 -11.93 10.89
N GLN A 245 1.86 -10.70 10.37
CA GLN A 245 2.33 -9.53 11.12
C GLN A 245 1.49 -9.27 12.36
N ASP A 246 0.16 -9.36 12.27
CA ASP A 246 -0.72 -9.16 13.42
C ASP A 246 -0.53 -10.26 14.49
N ILE A 247 -0.19 -11.49 14.08
CA ILE A 247 0.17 -12.59 14.97
C ILE A 247 1.49 -12.30 15.70
N LEU A 248 2.54 -11.94 14.95
CA LEU A 248 3.89 -11.78 15.49
C LEU A 248 4.06 -10.47 16.27
N PHE A 249 3.58 -9.36 15.73
CA PHE A 249 3.86 -8.01 16.24
C PHE A 249 2.67 -7.41 17.00
N GLY A 250 1.55 -8.13 17.08
CA GLY A 250 0.32 -7.65 17.68
C GLY A 250 -0.60 -6.98 16.66
N SER A 251 -1.90 -7.13 16.87
CA SER A 251 -2.89 -6.43 16.04
C SER A 251 -2.85 -4.93 16.35
N PRO A 252 -2.91 -4.07 15.32
CA PRO A 252 -3.04 -2.63 15.51
C PRO A 252 -4.16 -2.24 16.49
N GLN A 253 -3.92 -1.19 17.27
CA GLN A 253 -4.86 -0.66 18.25
C GLN A 253 -5.13 0.81 17.94
N VAL A 254 -6.36 1.26 18.21
CA VAL A 254 -6.74 2.66 18.07
C VAL A 254 -5.89 3.51 19.02
N ARG A 255 -5.19 4.50 18.46
CA ARG A 255 -4.34 5.42 19.22
C ARG A 255 -4.18 6.76 18.51
N THR A 256 -3.71 7.75 19.27
CA THR A 256 -3.34 9.06 18.72
C THR A 256 -1.83 9.13 18.47
N ILE A 257 -1.45 9.60 17.29
CA ILE A 257 -0.06 9.92 16.91
C ILE A 257 0.02 11.35 16.40
N LYS A 258 1.25 11.84 16.18
CA LYS A 258 1.51 13.07 15.44
C LYS A 258 2.05 12.78 14.04
N ALA A 259 1.66 13.60 13.08
CA ALA A 259 2.07 13.53 11.69
C ALA A 259 2.75 14.82 11.23
N ASN A 260 3.58 14.70 10.18
CA ASN A 260 4.33 15.74 9.46
C ASN A 260 5.76 15.99 9.99
N LEU A 261 6.58 16.74 9.25
CA LEU A 261 8.03 16.89 9.51
C LEU A 261 8.35 17.51 10.88
N GLY A 262 7.42 18.25 11.48
CA GLY A 262 7.58 18.79 12.82
C GLY A 262 7.63 17.76 13.95
N VAL A 263 7.43 16.47 13.65
CA VAL A 263 7.66 15.37 14.61
C VAL A 263 9.14 15.11 14.89
N LEU A 264 10.04 15.69 14.10
CA LEU A 264 11.49 15.67 14.34
C LEU A 264 11.87 16.63 15.47
N ASP A 265 12.92 16.30 16.23
CA ASP A 265 13.32 17.06 17.41
C ASP A 265 14.78 17.52 17.34
N GLN A 266 15.02 18.82 17.56
CA GLN A 266 16.36 19.42 17.50
C GLN A 266 17.30 18.96 18.63
N THR A 267 16.76 18.40 19.70
CA THR A 267 17.48 17.97 20.91
C THR A 267 17.61 16.46 21.04
N MET A 268 16.97 15.67 20.16
CA MET A 268 17.01 14.20 20.19
C MET A 268 17.73 13.64 18.96
N VAL A 269 18.23 12.42 19.07
CA VAL A 269 18.71 11.62 17.94
C VAL A 269 17.50 11.19 17.11
N ASN A 270 17.30 11.76 15.92
CA ASN A 270 16.20 11.41 15.03
C ASN A 270 16.60 10.24 14.12
N VAL A 271 15.87 9.13 14.26
CA VAL A 271 15.98 7.94 13.42
C VAL A 271 14.69 7.81 12.60
N LEU A 272 14.83 7.88 11.28
CA LEU A 272 13.73 7.62 10.37
C LEU A 272 13.76 6.17 9.91
N VAL A 273 12.65 5.46 10.04
CA VAL A 273 12.45 4.18 9.37
C VAL A 273 11.60 4.39 8.11
N HIS A 274 12.11 3.92 6.98
CA HIS A 274 11.48 4.13 5.68
C HIS A 274 11.55 2.87 4.83
N GLY A 275 10.42 2.45 4.26
CA GLY A 275 10.33 1.16 3.59
C GLY A 275 8.99 0.49 3.86
N HIS A 276 8.99 -0.83 4.07
CA HIS A 276 7.78 -1.66 4.10
C HIS A 276 7.75 -2.75 5.18
N GLU A 277 8.88 -3.30 5.62
CA GLU A 277 8.90 -4.55 6.39
C GLU A 277 8.94 -4.27 7.91
N PRO A 278 7.85 -4.57 8.66
CA PRO A 278 7.83 -4.29 10.09
C PRO A 278 8.78 -5.15 10.89
N VAL A 279 9.21 -6.30 10.34
CA VAL A 279 10.22 -7.18 10.94
C VAL A 279 11.44 -6.35 11.39
N LEU A 280 12.00 -5.52 10.50
CA LEU A 280 13.10 -4.61 10.85
C LEU A 280 12.66 -3.50 11.80
N SER A 281 11.60 -2.76 11.46
CA SER A 281 11.29 -1.51 12.13
C SER A 281 10.78 -1.72 13.57
N GLU A 282 10.11 -2.83 13.86
CA GLU A 282 9.70 -3.19 15.23
C GLU A 282 10.92 -3.26 16.16
N LYS A 283 12.00 -3.92 15.71
CA LYS A 283 13.24 -4.04 16.49
C LYS A 283 14.00 -2.72 16.59
N VAL A 284 13.99 -1.89 15.52
CA VAL A 284 14.55 -0.54 15.59
C VAL A 284 13.83 0.31 16.65
N VAL A 285 12.50 0.24 16.73
CA VAL A 285 11.70 0.95 17.74
C VAL A 285 11.96 0.40 19.14
N GLU A 286 12.01 -0.92 19.29
CA GLU A 286 12.31 -1.59 20.56
C GLU A 286 13.67 -1.14 21.11
N TRP A 287 14.73 -1.21 20.29
CA TRP A 287 16.09 -0.84 20.71
C TRP A 287 16.25 0.67 20.89
N ALA A 288 15.56 1.51 20.13
CA ALA A 288 15.55 2.95 20.38
C ALA A 288 14.94 3.31 21.75
N ARG A 289 14.05 2.45 22.28
CA ARG A 289 13.42 2.61 23.60
C ARG A 289 14.20 1.92 24.72
N ALA A 290 15.25 1.14 24.40
CA ALA A 290 16.04 0.43 25.39
C ALA A 290 16.77 1.41 26.34
N PRO A 291 16.78 1.17 27.67
CA PRO A 291 17.43 2.06 28.64
C PRO A 291 18.89 2.36 28.32
N GLU A 292 19.65 1.34 27.90
CA GLU A 292 21.07 1.52 27.55
C GLU A 292 21.28 2.41 26.32
N MET A 293 20.38 2.37 25.32
CA MET A 293 20.46 3.25 24.16
C MET A 293 20.06 4.69 24.53
N ALA A 294 19.08 4.86 25.43
CA ALA A 294 18.73 6.17 25.96
C ALA A 294 19.88 6.81 26.76
N GLU A 295 20.63 6.02 27.53
CA GLU A 295 21.84 6.48 28.23
C GLU A 295 22.96 6.85 27.26
N ALA A 296 23.19 6.01 26.23
CA ALA A 296 24.18 6.30 25.18
C ALA A 296 23.85 7.60 24.41
N ALA A 297 22.58 7.85 24.10
CA ALA A 297 22.14 9.10 23.48
C ALA A 297 22.40 10.33 24.38
N ARG A 298 22.17 10.21 25.69
CA ARG A 298 22.50 11.30 26.65
C ARG A 298 24.00 11.54 26.77
N ALA A 299 24.82 10.50 26.68
CA ALA A 299 26.27 10.63 26.74
C ALA A 299 26.86 11.45 25.58
N VAL A 300 26.20 11.46 24.41
CA VAL A 300 26.58 12.31 23.26
C VAL A 300 25.86 13.67 23.23
N GLY A 301 25.14 14.01 24.31
CA GLY A 301 24.49 15.32 24.48
C GLY A 301 23.06 15.41 23.93
N ALA A 302 22.46 14.32 23.47
CA ALA A 302 21.04 14.30 23.09
C ALA A 302 20.13 14.10 24.31
N ARG A 303 18.91 14.62 24.25
CA ARG A 303 17.88 14.39 25.28
C ARG A 303 17.38 12.93 25.30
N GLY A 304 17.45 12.25 24.16
CA GLY A 304 17.06 10.86 23.95
C GLY A 304 17.04 10.53 22.46
N ILE A 305 16.31 9.47 22.09
CA ILE A 305 16.14 9.02 20.71
C ILE A 305 14.69 9.23 20.30
N ASN A 306 14.48 9.80 19.12
CA ASN A 306 13.19 10.00 18.49
C ASN A 306 13.14 9.13 17.22
N VAL A 307 12.28 8.11 17.22
CA VAL A 307 11.99 7.34 16.00
C VAL A 307 10.74 7.91 15.35
N ALA A 308 10.79 8.14 14.03
CA ALA A 308 9.62 8.49 13.25
C ALA A 308 9.54 7.70 11.95
N GLY A 309 8.32 7.46 11.47
CA GLY A 309 8.06 6.66 10.28
C GLY A 309 7.99 7.47 8.98
N LEU A 310 8.32 6.82 7.87
CA LEU A 310 8.02 7.27 6.51
C LEU A 310 7.39 6.12 5.70
N CYS A 311 6.39 6.43 4.87
CA CYS A 311 5.76 5.45 3.98
C CYS A 311 5.13 4.24 4.73
N CYS A 312 5.20 3.03 4.18
CA CYS A 312 4.49 1.85 4.68
C CYS A 312 5.04 1.31 6.01
N THR A 313 6.35 1.21 6.17
CA THR A 313 6.94 0.81 7.46
C THR A 313 6.53 1.80 8.57
N GLY A 314 6.47 3.10 8.23
CA GLY A 314 5.90 4.11 9.12
C GLY A 314 4.45 3.84 9.49
N ASN A 315 3.61 3.44 8.53
CA ASN A 315 2.24 3.00 8.78
C ASN A 315 2.17 1.78 9.72
N GLU A 316 3.05 0.80 9.59
CA GLU A 316 3.04 -0.39 10.44
C GLU A 316 3.32 -0.04 11.91
N ILE A 317 4.41 0.69 12.16
CA ILE A 317 4.81 1.03 13.53
C ILE A 317 3.98 2.15 14.15
N LEU A 318 3.37 3.03 13.35
CA LEU A 318 2.50 4.06 13.92
C LEU A 318 1.25 3.43 14.53
N MET A 319 0.69 2.37 13.94
CA MET A 319 -0.51 1.73 14.51
C MET A 319 -0.22 0.73 15.63
N ARG A 320 0.95 0.06 15.60
CA ARG A 320 1.35 -0.92 16.63
C ARG A 320 2.09 -0.29 17.80
N GLN A 321 3.02 0.60 17.51
CA GLN A 321 3.94 1.17 18.50
C GLN A 321 3.61 2.62 18.88
N GLY A 322 2.70 3.29 18.17
CA GLY A 322 2.37 4.70 18.42
C GLY A 322 3.51 5.64 18.09
N VAL A 323 4.34 5.25 17.12
CA VAL A 323 5.42 6.08 16.60
C VAL A 323 4.82 7.16 15.70
N ASN A 324 5.33 8.38 15.81
CA ASN A 324 4.90 9.49 14.96
C ASN A 324 5.35 9.28 13.50
N VAL A 325 4.68 9.91 12.55
CA VAL A 325 4.99 9.78 11.11
C VAL A 325 5.48 11.10 10.54
N ALA A 326 6.68 11.11 9.98
CA ALA A 326 7.29 12.33 9.43
C ALA A 326 6.68 12.72 8.07
N GLY A 327 6.19 11.76 7.30
CA GLY A 327 5.56 12.03 6.00
C GLY A 327 5.43 10.82 5.08
N ASN A 328 4.87 11.07 3.90
CA ASN A 328 4.67 10.08 2.85
C ASN A 328 5.91 9.98 1.92
N LEU A 329 5.79 9.23 0.83
CA LEU A 329 6.88 8.96 -0.12
C LEU A 329 7.68 10.21 -0.52
N LEU A 330 7.00 11.27 -0.93
CA LEU A 330 7.63 12.50 -1.43
C LEU A 330 8.19 13.39 -0.29
N HIS A 331 7.99 13.03 0.97
CA HIS A 331 8.68 13.67 2.11
C HIS A 331 10.05 13.05 2.41
N SER A 332 10.41 11.90 1.80
CA SER A 332 11.67 11.20 2.11
C SER A 332 12.91 12.09 1.94
N GLU A 333 13.04 12.75 0.79
CA GLU A 333 14.13 13.71 0.54
C GLU A 333 14.01 14.95 1.44
N LEU A 334 12.78 15.45 1.62
CA LEU A 334 12.51 16.63 2.44
C LEU A 334 12.90 16.44 3.91
N ALA A 335 12.73 15.23 4.43
CA ALA A 335 13.08 14.89 5.80
C ALA A 335 14.59 14.94 6.04
N ILE A 336 15.42 14.45 5.11
CA ILE A 336 16.88 14.59 5.19
C ILE A 336 17.28 16.06 5.12
N MET A 337 16.66 16.83 4.21
CA MET A 337 16.95 18.26 4.04
C MET A 337 16.65 19.11 5.28
N THR A 338 15.91 18.61 6.27
CA THR A 338 15.77 19.29 7.56
C THR A 338 17.10 19.45 8.29
N GLY A 339 18.12 18.67 7.91
CA GLY A 339 19.43 18.65 8.57
C GLY A 339 19.40 18.06 9.97
N ALA A 340 18.28 17.46 10.41
CA ALA A 340 18.09 16.96 11.77
C ALA A 340 18.06 15.42 11.85
N VAL A 341 18.19 14.69 10.74
CA VAL A 341 18.08 13.23 10.70
C VAL A 341 19.47 12.60 10.86
N GLU A 342 19.69 11.85 11.94
CA GLU A 342 20.96 11.14 12.16
C GLU A 342 21.05 9.87 11.35
N ALA A 343 19.95 9.12 11.26
CA ALA A 343 19.89 7.92 10.45
C ALA A 343 18.55 7.82 9.73
N MET A 344 18.61 7.46 8.45
CA MET A 344 17.46 6.97 7.70
C MET A 344 17.72 5.49 7.39
N VAL A 345 16.97 4.63 8.07
CA VAL A 345 17.10 3.17 8.02
C VAL A 345 16.06 2.64 7.05
N VAL A 346 16.51 1.91 6.04
CA VAL A 346 15.67 1.46 4.94
C VAL A 346 15.80 -0.03 4.64
N ASP A 347 14.66 -0.66 4.36
CA ASP A 347 14.57 -2.06 3.94
C ASP A 347 14.46 -2.19 2.41
N VAL A 348 13.24 -2.27 1.87
CA VAL A 348 12.88 -2.52 0.48
C VAL A 348 11.76 -1.59 0.02
N GLN A 349 11.71 -1.38 -1.30
CA GLN A 349 10.60 -0.76 -2.04
C GLN A 349 10.33 0.72 -1.74
N CYS A 350 10.08 1.50 -2.79
CA CYS A 350 9.77 2.94 -2.71
C CYS A 350 10.84 3.81 -2.03
N ILE A 351 12.09 3.34 -1.99
CA ILE A 351 13.24 4.08 -1.48
C ILE A 351 13.94 4.72 -2.67
N PHE A 352 14.02 6.06 -2.70
CA PHE A 352 14.70 6.74 -3.80
C PHE A 352 16.21 6.57 -3.70
N PRO A 353 16.91 6.14 -4.77
CA PRO A 353 18.37 6.08 -4.78
C PRO A 353 19.03 7.44 -4.51
N SER A 354 18.36 8.54 -4.89
CA SER A 354 18.83 9.91 -4.64
C SER A 354 19.02 10.24 -3.16
N LEU A 355 18.41 9.47 -2.25
CA LEU A 355 18.60 9.64 -0.81
C LEU A 355 20.05 9.40 -0.37
N ALA A 356 20.80 8.54 -1.08
CA ALA A 356 22.21 8.30 -0.78
C ALA A 356 23.05 9.56 -1.05
N ASP A 357 22.93 10.11 -2.26
CA ASP A 357 23.64 11.33 -2.65
C ASP A 357 23.22 12.52 -1.78
N LEU A 358 21.91 12.67 -1.53
CA LEU A 358 21.39 13.72 -0.67
C LEU A 358 21.92 13.62 0.77
N SER A 359 21.99 12.41 1.34
CA SER A 359 22.50 12.18 2.69
C SER A 359 23.96 12.62 2.84
N SER A 360 24.76 12.52 1.78
CA SER A 360 26.17 12.97 1.78
C SER A 360 26.33 14.48 1.97
N CYS A 361 25.27 15.27 1.75
CA CYS A 361 25.26 16.71 1.99
C CYS A 361 25.11 17.09 3.48
N PHE A 362 24.80 16.10 4.33
CA PHE A 362 24.53 16.21 5.76
C PHE A 362 25.36 15.18 6.55
N HIS A 363 25.10 15.05 7.85
CA HIS A 363 25.69 14.01 8.70
C HIS A 363 24.88 12.70 8.69
N THR A 364 23.75 12.69 8.00
CA THR A 364 22.79 11.58 7.96
C THR A 364 23.46 10.28 7.49
N ARG A 365 23.29 9.23 8.30
CA ARG A 365 23.63 7.86 7.93
C ARG A 365 22.45 7.25 7.18
N PHE A 366 22.57 7.15 5.86
CA PHE A 366 21.63 6.40 5.05
C PHE A 366 21.98 4.92 5.10
N ILE A 367 21.14 4.12 5.76
CA ILE A 367 21.42 2.73 6.12
C ILE A 367 20.50 1.80 5.34
N THR A 368 21.03 1.04 4.39
CA THR A 368 20.29 -0.06 3.76
C THR A 368 20.47 -1.34 4.56
N THR A 369 19.40 -2.12 4.70
CA THR A 369 19.41 -3.31 5.56
C THR A 369 19.03 -4.61 4.86
N SER A 370 18.37 -4.55 3.71
CA SER A 370 17.98 -5.75 2.96
C SER A 370 19.01 -6.12 1.89
N GLU A 371 19.27 -7.42 1.73
CA GLU A 371 20.07 -7.95 0.61
C GLU A 371 19.47 -7.60 -0.77
N GLN A 372 18.16 -7.31 -0.81
CA GLN A 372 17.43 -6.95 -2.02
C GLN A 372 17.51 -5.46 -2.35
N THR A 373 18.08 -4.64 -1.46
CA THR A 373 18.21 -3.19 -1.63
C THR A 373 19.61 -2.74 -1.25
N ASN A 374 20.50 -2.71 -2.23
CA ASN A 374 21.83 -2.17 -2.08
C ASN A 374 21.98 -0.90 -2.94
N ILE A 375 22.06 0.26 -2.28
CA ILE A 375 22.13 1.57 -2.93
C ILE A 375 23.56 2.10 -2.81
N PRO A 376 24.26 2.36 -3.93
CA PRO A 376 25.59 2.94 -3.90
C PRO A 376 25.64 4.24 -3.08
N GLY A 377 26.66 4.40 -2.24
CA GLY A 377 26.80 5.53 -1.33
C GLY A 377 26.11 5.35 0.03
N ALA A 378 25.22 4.36 0.18
CA ALA A 378 24.64 4.01 1.47
C ALA A 378 25.63 3.21 2.35
N LEU A 379 25.45 3.31 3.67
CA LEU A 379 26.02 2.36 4.62
C LEU A 379 25.16 1.10 4.62
N HIS A 380 25.73 -0.05 4.28
CA HIS A 380 24.97 -1.31 4.35
C HIS A 380 25.17 -2.00 5.71
N ILE A 381 24.06 -2.25 6.42
CA ILE A 381 24.03 -3.08 7.64
C ILE A 381 22.98 -4.16 7.39
N GLN A 382 23.42 -5.30 6.84
CA GLN A 382 22.57 -6.45 6.58
C GLN A 382 21.77 -6.82 7.82
N PHE A 383 20.44 -6.88 7.67
CA PHE A 383 19.51 -7.36 8.67
C PHE A 383 19.26 -8.85 8.45
N GLU A 384 19.33 -9.60 9.55
CA GLU A 384 19.15 -11.03 9.59
C GLU A 384 18.22 -11.31 10.77
N GLU A 385 17.09 -11.98 10.54
CA GLU A 385 16.04 -12.13 11.54
C GLU A 385 16.51 -12.87 12.80
N HIS A 386 17.50 -13.75 12.68
CA HIS A 386 18.08 -14.53 13.77
C HIS A 386 19.11 -13.74 14.61
N GLN A 387 19.46 -12.52 14.21
CA GLN A 387 20.33 -11.59 14.92
C GLN A 387 19.69 -10.20 15.02
N ALA A 388 18.37 -10.15 14.96
CA ALA A 388 17.61 -8.92 14.82
C ALA A 388 17.90 -7.92 15.96
N ASP A 389 18.07 -8.41 17.18
CA ASP A 389 18.42 -7.60 18.34
C ASP A 389 19.79 -6.94 18.20
N ALA A 390 20.81 -7.74 17.90
CA ALA A 390 22.18 -7.27 17.77
C ALA A 390 22.31 -6.24 16.63
N ILE A 391 21.58 -6.46 15.53
CA ILE A 391 21.63 -5.58 14.36
C ILE A 391 20.86 -4.29 14.62
N ALA A 392 19.66 -4.35 15.21
CA ALA A 392 18.90 -3.16 15.58
C ALA A 392 19.67 -2.28 16.58
N ARG A 393 20.31 -2.88 17.59
CA ARG A 393 21.22 -2.19 18.51
C ARG A 393 22.34 -1.45 17.76
N ARG A 394 22.99 -2.12 16.79
CA ARG A 394 24.06 -1.53 15.96
C ARG A 394 23.54 -0.35 15.12
N ILE A 395 22.36 -0.46 14.55
CA ILE A 395 21.72 0.61 13.78
C ILE A 395 21.49 1.85 14.67
N ILE A 396 20.92 1.64 15.85
CA ILE A 396 20.67 2.72 16.82
C ILE A 396 21.96 3.36 17.28
N GLN A 397 22.98 2.57 17.63
CA GLN A 397 24.30 3.09 17.99
C GLN A 397 24.90 3.94 16.85
N THR A 398 24.77 3.49 15.60
CA THR A 398 25.25 4.23 14.42
C THR A 398 24.56 5.60 14.29
N ALA A 399 23.27 5.70 14.63
CA ALA A 399 22.55 6.97 14.65
C ALA A 399 23.03 7.87 15.80
N ILE A 400 23.21 7.32 16.99
CA ILE A 400 23.73 8.04 18.16
C ILE A 400 25.11 8.63 17.85
N ASP A 401 26.00 7.85 17.25
CA ASP A 401 27.35 8.27 16.87
C ASP A 401 27.35 9.38 15.80
N ALA A 402 26.27 9.50 15.02
CA ALA A 402 26.12 10.55 14.03
C ALA A 402 25.68 11.90 14.66
N PHE A 403 24.99 11.89 15.80
CA PHE A 403 24.39 13.08 16.41
C PHE A 403 25.38 14.24 16.66
N PRO A 404 26.60 14.01 17.20
CA PRO A 404 27.58 15.09 17.39
C PRO A 404 28.02 15.78 16.09
N ASN A 405 27.83 15.15 14.94
CA ASN A 405 28.20 15.69 13.63
C ASN A 405 27.08 16.53 13.01
N ARG A 406 25.91 16.64 13.66
CA ARG A 406 24.79 17.47 13.21
C ARG A 406 25.24 18.93 13.08
N ASN A 407 25.20 19.46 11.86
CA ASN A 407 25.48 20.88 11.63
C ASN A 407 24.27 21.72 12.00
N THR A 408 24.27 22.27 13.22
CA THR A 408 23.16 23.08 13.74
C THR A 408 22.82 24.30 12.88
N ALA A 409 23.77 24.84 12.10
CA ALA A 409 23.51 25.95 11.17
C ALA A 409 22.70 25.54 9.93
N LYS A 410 22.63 24.24 9.61
CA LYS A 410 21.81 23.69 8.53
C LYS A 410 20.46 23.14 9.01
N VAL A 411 20.21 23.12 10.32
CA VAL A 411 18.98 22.55 10.87
C VAL A 411 17.81 23.50 10.63
N TYR A 412 16.80 23.00 9.93
CA TYR A 412 15.48 23.62 9.82
C TYR A 412 14.41 22.54 9.87
N ILE A 413 13.65 22.50 10.97
CA ILE A 413 12.51 21.60 11.13
C ILE A 413 11.24 22.45 10.98
N PRO A 414 10.40 22.22 9.95
CA PRO A 414 9.09 22.84 9.85
C PRO A 414 8.28 22.58 11.13
N GLN A 415 7.50 23.56 11.60
CA GLN A 415 6.77 23.45 12.87
C GLN A 415 5.41 22.78 12.72
N GLU A 416 5.00 22.55 11.48
CA GLU A 416 3.78 21.88 11.09
C GLU A 416 3.77 20.47 11.68
N THR A 417 2.79 20.25 12.56
CA THR A 417 2.43 18.94 13.11
C THR A 417 0.92 18.88 13.24
N GLU A 418 0.37 17.69 13.11
CA GLU A 418 -1.06 17.45 13.27
C GLU A 418 -1.28 16.14 14.02
N GLU A 419 -2.30 16.07 14.87
CA GLU A 419 -2.66 14.80 15.52
C GLU A 419 -3.44 13.91 14.54
N ALA A 420 -3.44 12.61 14.76
CA ALA A 420 -4.27 11.68 14.01
C ALA A 420 -4.63 10.45 14.85
N MET A 421 -5.90 10.04 14.80
CA MET A 421 -6.36 8.78 15.34
C MET A 421 -6.17 7.68 14.28
N VAL A 422 -5.40 6.65 14.62
CA VAL A 422 -4.91 5.62 13.69
C VAL A 422 -5.14 4.22 14.23
N GLY A 423 -4.99 3.19 13.40
CA GLY A 423 -5.05 1.79 13.82
C GLY A 423 -6.43 1.14 13.77
N PHE A 424 -7.27 1.52 12.79
CA PHE A 424 -8.60 0.95 12.58
C PHE A 424 -8.53 -0.33 11.75
N THR A 425 -8.22 -1.47 12.38
CA THR A 425 -8.34 -2.78 11.74
C THR A 425 -9.80 -3.19 11.56
N VAL A 426 -10.06 -4.29 10.83
CA VAL A 426 -11.41 -4.88 10.73
C VAL A 426 -11.96 -5.19 12.12
N GLU A 427 -11.13 -5.76 12.99
CA GLU A 427 -11.48 -6.09 14.37
C GLU A 427 -11.81 -4.85 15.20
N GLN A 428 -11.03 -3.77 15.07
CA GLN A 428 -11.27 -2.52 15.80
C GLN A 428 -12.56 -1.82 15.30
N ILE A 429 -12.81 -1.83 13.99
CA ILE A 429 -14.04 -1.30 13.41
C ILE A 429 -15.25 -2.11 13.93
N LEU A 430 -15.19 -3.43 13.87
CA LEU A 430 -16.28 -4.28 14.37
C LEU A 430 -16.47 -4.12 15.89
N ALA A 431 -15.39 -4.01 16.67
CA ALA A 431 -15.46 -3.76 18.11
C ALA A 431 -16.14 -2.42 18.43
N ALA A 432 -15.83 -1.36 17.69
CA ALA A 432 -16.51 -0.06 17.81
C ALA A 432 -18.01 -0.18 17.50
N LEU A 433 -18.40 -1.09 16.61
CA LEU A 433 -19.79 -1.40 16.25
C LEU A 433 -20.44 -2.43 17.20
N GLY A 434 -19.84 -2.77 18.34
CA GLY A 434 -20.44 -3.73 19.29
C GLY A 434 -20.22 -5.21 18.93
N GLY A 435 -19.30 -5.49 18.02
CA GLY A 435 -18.82 -6.85 17.69
C GLY A 435 -19.42 -7.47 16.43
N THR A 436 -20.41 -6.84 15.80
CA THR A 436 -21.04 -7.32 14.56
C THR A 436 -21.04 -6.24 13.48
N PRO A 437 -21.12 -6.60 12.19
CA PRO A 437 -21.28 -5.62 11.12
C PRO A 437 -22.67 -4.98 11.09
N ASP A 438 -23.66 -5.50 11.83
CA ASP A 438 -25.07 -5.10 11.74
C ASP A 438 -25.26 -3.59 11.87
N PRO A 439 -24.62 -2.87 12.83
CA PRO A 439 -24.84 -1.44 12.95
C PRO A 439 -24.31 -0.65 11.74
N LEU A 440 -23.19 -1.09 11.14
CA LEU A 440 -22.68 -0.47 9.91
C LEU A 440 -23.60 -0.77 8.72
N VAL A 441 -24.09 -2.00 8.61
CA VAL A 441 -25.05 -2.39 7.58
C VAL A 441 -26.35 -1.58 7.70
N GLU A 442 -26.85 -1.37 8.92
CA GLU A 442 -28.10 -0.65 9.17
C GLU A 442 -27.99 0.83 8.79
N VAL A 443 -26.90 1.51 9.16
CA VAL A 443 -26.68 2.92 8.79
C VAL A 443 -26.42 3.10 7.30
N ILE A 444 -25.89 2.07 6.62
CA ILE A 444 -25.83 2.07 5.16
C ILE A 444 -27.22 1.85 4.58
N ALA A 445 -27.96 0.84 5.03
CA ALA A 445 -29.28 0.50 4.52
C ALA A 445 -30.25 1.69 4.59
N ASN A 446 -30.30 2.37 5.73
CA ASN A 446 -31.20 3.52 5.93
C ASN A 446 -30.72 4.84 5.28
N GLY A 447 -29.53 4.84 4.66
CA GLY A 447 -28.98 5.99 3.94
C GLY A 447 -28.30 7.05 4.81
N THR A 448 -28.14 6.81 6.12
CA THR A 448 -27.36 7.69 7.02
C THR A 448 -25.91 7.77 6.58
N ILE A 449 -25.34 6.64 6.16
CA ILE A 449 -24.08 6.58 5.40
C ILE A 449 -24.44 6.06 4.00
N LYS A 450 -24.08 6.79 2.95
CA LYS A 450 -24.46 6.38 1.58
C LYS A 450 -23.72 5.14 1.13
N GLY A 451 -22.43 5.08 1.45
CA GLY A 451 -21.52 4.01 1.08
C GLY A 451 -20.14 4.22 1.65
N VAL A 452 -19.17 3.44 1.18
CA VAL A 452 -17.80 3.44 1.67
C VAL A 452 -16.83 3.63 0.51
N VAL A 453 -15.83 4.49 0.67
CA VAL A 453 -14.73 4.63 -0.29
C VAL A 453 -13.41 4.25 0.34
N GLY A 454 -12.70 3.31 -0.28
CA GLY A 454 -11.33 2.95 0.06
C GLY A 454 -10.33 3.76 -0.78
N ILE A 455 -9.60 4.68 -0.16
CA ILE A 455 -8.56 5.46 -0.85
C ILE A 455 -7.17 4.93 -0.49
N VAL A 456 -6.40 4.60 -1.51
CA VAL A 456 -5.09 3.96 -1.39
C VAL A 456 -4.08 4.68 -2.29
N GLY A 457 -2.86 4.15 -2.34
CA GLY A 457 -1.85 4.57 -3.31
C GLY A 457 -0.74 5.44 -2.72
N CYS A 458 0.15 5.86 -3.62
CA CYS A 458 1.37 6.59 -3.32
C CYS A 458 1.15 8.11 -3.47
N ASN A 459 2.23 8.85 -3.68
CA ASN A 459 2.18 10.18 -4.30
C ASN A 459 2.90 10.13 -5.64
N ASN A 460 2.53 11.01 -6.56
CA ASN A 460 3.12 11.14 -7.89
C ASN A 460 3.52 12.60 -8.13
N ALA A 461 4.79 12.88 -8.40
CA ALA A 461 5.26 14.25 -8.60
C ALA A 461 4.63 14.97 -9.83
N LYS A 462 3.91 14.25 -10.69
CA LYS A 462 3.10 14.81 -11.78
C LYS A 462 1.81 15.48 -11.29
N VAL A 463 1.35 15.12 -10.09
CA VAL A 463 0.22 15.74 -9.40
C VAL A 463 0.79 16.59 -8.27
N GLN A 464 0.15 17.72 -7.98
CA GLN A 464 0.52 18.49 -6.80
C GLN A 464 0.36 17.58 -5.57
N GLN A 465 1.46 17.31 -4.86
CA GLN A 465 1.49 16.30 -3.80
C GLN A 465 0.39 16.56 -2.77
N ASP A 466 -0.35 15.49 -2.45
CA ASP A 466 -1.47 15.43 -1.49
C ASP A 466 -2.73 16.18 -1.94
N PHE A 467 -2.71 16.94 -3.04
CA PHE A 467 -3.88 17.73 -3.47
C PHE A 467 -5.08 16.85 -3.75
N PHE A 468 -4.91 15.82 -4.60
CA PHE A 468 -6.03 15.00 -5.03
C PHE A 468 -6.52 14.14 -3.88
N HIS A 469 -5.59 13.52 -3.13
CA HIS A 469 -5.90 12.77 -1.92
C HIS A 469 -6.82 13.55 -0.97
N LEU A 470 -6.44 14.79 -0.67
CA LEU A 470 -7.15 15.61 0.32
C LEU A 470 -8.44 16.22 -0.24
N ALA A 471 -8.44 16.69 -1.48
CA ALA A 471 -9.64 17.25 -2.11
C ALA A 471 -10.73 16.18 -2.21
N LEU A 472 -10.42 15.01 -2.78
CA LEU A 472 -11.37 13.91 -2.90
C LEU A 472 -11.91 13.46 -1.54
N THR A 473 -11.04 13.33 -0.54
CA THR A 473 -11.46 12.90 0.80
C THR A 473 -12.47 13.87 1.42
N ARG A 474 -12.23 15.18 1.32
CA ARG A 474 -13.15 16.21 1.86
C ARG A 474 -14.50 16.19 1.14
N GLU A 475 -14.48 16.07 -0.19
CA GLU A 475 -15.69 15.97 -0.99
C GLU A 475 -16.54 14.75 -0.59
N LEU A 476 -15.92 13.59 -0.37
CA LEU A 476 -16.65 12.37 -0.01
C LEU A 476 -17.26 12.44 1.40
N ILE A 477 -16.51 12.87 2.41
CA ILE A 477 -17.05 12.91 3.79
C ILE A 477 -18.19 13.92 3.92
N GLN A 478 -18.17 15.02 3.16
CA GLN A 478 -19.27 16.00 3.11
C GLN A 478 -20.58 15.40 2.55
N ARG A 479 -20.47 14.33 1.75
CA ARG A 479 -21.59 13.63 1.11
C ARG A 479 -22.12 12.45 1.91
N ASP A 480 -21.77 12.31 3.20
CA ASP A 480 -22.10 11.15 4.04
C ASP A 480 -21.52 9.83 3.52
N ILE A 481 -20.32 9.87 2.95
CA ILE A 481 -19.59 8.69 2.48
C ILE A 481 -18.42 8.45 3.44
N LEU A 482 -18.40 7.26 4.06
CA LEU A 482 -17.30 6.87 4.96
C LEU A 482 -16.04 6.64 4.14
N VAL A 483 -14.92 7.23 4.57
CA VAL A 483 -13.63 7.05 3.90
C VAL A 483 -12.71 6.19 4.75
N LEU A 484 -12.22 5.11 4.15
CA LEU A 484 -11.19 4.24 4.71
C LEU A 484 -9.94 4.37 3.83
N GLY A 485 -8.74 4.16 4.38
CA GLY A 485 -7.58 4.13 3.50
C GLY A 485 -6.26 3.71 4.14
N THR A 486 -5.28 3.52 3.27
CA THR A 486 -3.95 2.98 3.62
C THR A 486 -2.81 3.78 2.97
N GLY A 487 -1.58 3.44 3.34
CA GLY A 487 -0.38 3.85 2.62
C GLY A 487 -0.10 5.35 2.69
N CYS A 488 0.30 5.95 1.57
CA CYS A 488 0.68 7.36 1.53
C CYS A 488 -0.54 8.29 1.60
N TRP A 489 -1.71 7.87 1.09
CA TRP A 489 -2.97 8.59 1.29
C TRP A 489 -3.26 8.78 2.78
N ALA A 490 -3.09 7.73 3.59
CA ALA A 490 -3.38 7.80 5.01
C ALA A 490 -2.50 8.83 5.72
N ILE A 491 -1.22 8.87 5.35
CA ILE A 491 -0.29 9.86 5.88
C ILE A 491 -0.66 11.27 5.41
N ALA A 492 -1.10 11.44 4.16
CA ALA A 492 -1.61 12.73 3.68
C ALA A 492 -2.80 13.21 4.51
N ALA A 493 -3.80 12.35 4.72
CA ALA A 493 -4.98 12.63 5.53
C ALA A 493 -4.64 12.94 7.01
N ALA A 494 -3.69 12.20 7.60
CA ALA A 494 -3.17 12.46 8.94
C ALA A 494 -2.50 13.84 9.05
N LYS A 495 -1.60 14.19 8.12
CA LYS A 495 -0.95 15.52 8.09
C LYS A 495 -1.92 16.68 7.90
N ALA A 496 -3.09 16.42 7.32
CA ALA A 496 -4.12 17.41 7.04
C ALA A 496 -5.24 17.47 8.10
N GLY A 497 -5.14 16.69 9.18
CA GLY A 497 -6.07 16.70 10.31
C GLY A 497 -7.41 16.02 10.02
N LEU A 498 -7.51 15.26 8.93
CA LEU A 498 -8.75 14.59 8.54
C LEU A 498 -9.05 13.35 9.40
N MET A 499 -8.06 12.85 10.13
CA MET A 499 -8.15 11.70 11.03
C MET A 499 -8.35 12.11 12.50
N ASN A 500 -8.79 13.34 12.75
CA ASN A 500 -9.14 13.84 14.07
C ASN A 500 -10.66 13.92 14.27
N LEU A 501 -11.09 13.95 15.53
CA LEU A 501 -12.52 14.15 15.84
C LEU A 501 -13.03 15.51 15.36
N ASP A 502 -12.18 16.54 15.30
CA ASP A 502 -12.56 17.84 14.75
C ASP A 502 -12.94 17.77 13.26
N ALA A 503 -12.46 16.75 12.52
CA ALA A 503 -12.86 16.53 11.13
C ALA A 503 -14.34 16.13 10.98
N LEU A 504 -15.03 15.77 12.07
CA LEU A 504 -16.48 15.56 12.07
C LEU A 504 -17.25 16.81 11.61
N GLU A 505 -16.72 18.01 11.85
CA GLU A 505 -17.32 19.25 11.37
C GLU A 505 -17.26 19.41 9.85
N LEU A 506 -16.40 18.63 9.17
CA LEU A 506 -16.30 18.59 7.72
C LEU A 506 -17.22 17.53 7.10
N ALA A 507 -17.77 16.62 7.91
CA ALA A 507 -18.60 15.53 7.43
C ALA A 507 -20.06 15.96 7.23
N GLY A 508 -20.76 15.26 6.34
CA GLY A 508 -22.20 15.35 6.20
C GLY A 508 -22.94 14.97 7.50
N PRO A 509 -24.23 15.33 7.63
CA PRO A 509 -24.97 15.18 8.89
C PRO A 509 -25.07 13.73 9.37
N GLY A 510 -25.20 12.75 8.48
CA GLY A 510 -25.33 11.34 8.83
C GLY A 510 -24.00 10.75 9.30
N LEU A 511 -22.93 10.96 8.53
CA LEU A 511 -21.59 10.50 8.88
C LEU A 511 -21.10 11.17 10.18
N LYS A 512 -21.36 12.48 10.34
CA LYS A 512 -21.06 13.23 11.57
C LYS A 512 -21.76 12.61 12.79
N ALA A 513 -23.04 12.27 12.67
CA ALA A 513 -23.80 11.69 13.77
C ALA A 513 -23.27 10.30 14.16
N VAL A 514 -23.05 9.41 13.17
CA VAL A 514 -22.55 8.05 13.41
C VAL A 514 -21.15 8.08 14.02
N CYS A 515 -20.22 8.78 13.38
CA CYS A 515 -18.84 8.84 13.86
C CYS A 515 -18.74 9.56 15.21
N GLY A 516 -19.55 10.60 15.46
CA GLY A 516 -19.64 11.29 16.75
C GLY A 516 -20.17 10.39 17.87
N GLN A 517 -21.15 9.53 17.60
CA GLN A 517 -21.65 8.54 18.56
C GLN A 517 -20.62 7.47 18.90
N LEU A 518 -19.84 7.03 17.90
CA LEU A 518 -18.81 6.01 18.05
C LEU A 518 -17.49 6.58 18.61
N GLY A 519 -17.33 7.90 18.63
CA GLY A 519 -16.08 8.56 19.06
C GLY A 519 -14.91 8.31 18.10
N ILE A 520 -15.18 8.22 16.80
CA ILE A 520 -14.19 7.96 15.75
C ILE A 520 -14.17 9.10 14.71
N PRO A 521 -13.06 9.33 13.99
CA PRO A 521 -13.04 10.29 12.89
C PRO A 521 -13.83 9.77 11.67
N PRO A 522 -14.26 10.65 10.74
CA PRO A 522 -14.94 10.25 9.50
C PRO A 522 -14.00 9.63 8.45
N VAL A 523 -12.69 9.65 8.73
CA VAL A 523 -11.62 9.13 7.87
C VAL A 523 -10.81 8.12 8.67
N LEU A 524 -10.84 6.85 8.27
CA LEU A 524 -10.26 5.74 9.05
C LEU A 524 -8.97 5.20 8.42
N HIS A 525 -7.91 5.18 9.22
CA HIS A 525 -6.62 4.60 8.83
C HIS A 525 -6.62 3.08 9.02
N MET A 526 -6.47 2.34 7.93
CA MET A 526 -6.43 0.88 7.91
C MET A 526 -5.01 0.29 7.72
N GLY A 527 -3.97 1.12 7.62
CA GLY A 527 -2.58 0.65 7.65
C GLY A 527 -1.73 0.87 6.40
N SER A 528 -0.85 -0.08 6.12
CA SER A 528 0.14 -0.03 5.05
C SER A 528 -0.43 -0.54 3.71
N CYS A 529 0.39 -0.58 2.64
CA CYS A 529 -0.08 -1.08 1.33
C CYS A 529 -0.54 -2.55 1.37
N VAL A 530 0.09 -3.42 2.18
CA VAL A 530 -0.35 -4.82 2.31
C VAL A 530 -1.66 -4.93 3.10
N ASP A 531 -1.92 -3.96 3.99
CA ASP A 531 -3.18 -3.87 4.73
C ASP A 531 -4.38 -3.44 3.86
N CYS A 532 -4.19 -3.17 2.57
CA CYS A 532 -5.31 -3.18 1.61
C CYS A 532 -6.07 -4.52 1.64
N SER A 533 -5.42 -5.61 2.07
CA SER A 533 -6.06 -6.88 2.38
C SER A 533 -7.16 -6.75 3.45
N ARG A 534 -7.04 -5.83 4.42
CA ARG A 534 -8.09 -5.57 5.42
C ARG A 534 -9.37 -5.03 4.78
N MET A 535 -9.24 -4.21 3.74
CA MET A 535 -10.40 -3.73 2.99
C MET A 535 -11.10 -4.86 2.23
N LEU A 536 -10.32 -5.79 1.65
CA LEU A 536 -10.87 -7.00 1.02
C LEU A 536 -11.62 -7.85 2.04
N VAL A 537 -11.01 -8.10 3.21
CA VAL A 537 -11.61 -8.89 4.30
C VAL A 537 -12.88 -8.22 4.84
N LEU A 538 -12.87 -6.90 5.08
CA LEU A 538 -14.04 -6.16 5.54
C LEU A 538 -15.17 -6.20 4.50
N THR A 539 -14.86 -5.90 3.24
CA THR A 539 -15.83 -5.95 2.13
C THR A 539 -16.42 -7.36 2.00
N GLY A 540 -15.57 -8.38 2.12
CA GLY A 540 -16.01 -9.77 2.05
C GLY A 540 -16.90 -10.17 3.22
N ALA A 541 -16.55 -9.77 4.44
CA ALA A 541 -17.37 -10.02 5.63
C ALA A 541 -18.76 -9.36 5.52
N LEU A 542 -18.83 -8.14 4.99
CA LEU A 542 -20.11 -7.45 4.73
C LEU A 542 -20.94 -8.18 3.67
N ALA A 543 -20.31 -8.61 2.57
CA ALA A 543 -20.97 -9.34 1.49
C ALA A 543 -21.54 -10.69 1.97
N ASP A 544 -20.74 -11.47 2.68
CA ASP A 544 -21.17 -12.76 3.24
C ASP A 544 -22.27 -12.58 4.28
N HIS A 545 -22.19 -11.55 5.13
CA HIS A 545 -23.23 -11.22 6.11
C HIS A 545 -24.57 -10.89 5.44
N LEU A 546 -24.54 -10.13 4.35
CA LEU A 546 -25.72 -9.76 3.55
C LEU A 546 -26.20 -10.87 2.60
N GLY A 547 -25.43 -11.95 2.44
CA GLY A 547 -25.72 -13.00 1.47
C GLY A 547 -25.69 -12.50 0.03
N VAL A 548 -24.82 -11.55 -0.29
CA VAL A 548 -24.62 -10.98 -1.63
C VAL A 548 -23.17 -11.12 -2.07
N ASP A 549 -22.91 -10.84 -3.34
CA ASP A 549 -21.55 -10.73 -3.87
C ASP A 549 -20.99 -9.32 -3.59
N THR A 550 -19.65 -9.20 -3.48
CA THR A 550 -18.96 -7.94 -3.19
C THR A 550 -19.26 -6.84 -4.20
N ALA A 551 -19.58 -7.17 -5.46
CA ALA A 551 -19.96 -6.19 -6.47
C ALA A 551 -21.35 -5.58 -6.24
N ALA A 552 -22.17 -6.13 -5.34
CA ALA A 552 -23.46 -5.52 -5.00
C ALA A 552 -23.29 -4.40 -3.97
N LEU A 553 -22.19 -4.38 -3.21
CA LEU A 553 -21.99 -3.43 -2.13
C LEU A 553 -21.78 -2.00 -2.65
N PRO A 554 -22.27 -0.97 -1.92
CA PRO A 554 -22.03 0.44 -2.24
C PRO A 554 -20.61 0.86 -1.82
N VAL A 555 -19.61 0.22 -2.44
CA VAL A 555 -18.18 0.38 -2.15
C VAL A 555 -17.41 0.73 -3.42
N VAL A 556 -16.52 1.71 -3.33
CA VAL A 556 -15.67 2.16 -4.45
C VAL A 556 -14.21 2.32 -3.98
N GLY A 557 -13.25 1.92 -4.80
CA GLY A 557 -11.82 2.13 -4.56
C GLY A 557 -11.28 3.37 -5.28
N SER A 558 -10.17 3.93 -4.80
CA SER A 558 -9.48 5.05 -5.44
C SER A 558 -7.98 5.02 -5.21
N ALA A 559 -7.19 5.24 -6.26
CA ALA A 559 -5.76 5.53 -6.17
C ALA A 559 -5.45 6.82 -6.96
N PRO A 560 -5.64 8.01 -6.35
CA PRO A 560 -5.67 9.29 -7.07
C PRO A 560 -4.29 9.93 -7.30
N GLU A 561 -3.23 9.39 -6.70
CA GLU A 561 -1.84 9.82 -6.94
C GLU A 561 -0.87 8.62 -7.02
N TRP A 562 -1.31 7.52 -7.64
CA TRP A 562 -0.49 6.31 -7.69
C TRP A 562 0.78 6.48 -8.54
N THR A 563 1.81 5.69 -8.22
CA THR A 563 3.14 5.76 -8.88
C THR A 563 3.78 4.39 -9.13
N THR A 564 3.48 3.39 -8.29
CA THR A 564 4.23 2.13 -8.27
C THR A 564 3.47 0.99 -8.95
N GLU A 565 4.21 0.00 -9.43
CA GLU A 565 3.69 -1.27 -9.95
C GLU A 565 2.82 -2.01 -8.91
N LYS A 566 3.11 -1.83 -7.62
CA LYS A 566 2.29 -2.34 -6.51
C LYS A 566 0.87 -1.80 -6.56
N ALA A 567 0.68 -0.53 -6.89
CA ALA A 567 -0.65 0.05 -7.03
C ALA A 567 -1.42 -0.54 -8.23
N VAL A 568 -0.73 -1.01 -9.28
CA VAL A 568 -1.36 -1.73 -10.39
C VAL A 568 -1.91 -3.07 -9.94
N ALA A 569 -1.13 -3.85 -9.17
CA ALA A 569 -1.62 -5.10 -8.58
C ALA A 569 -2.82 -4.84 -7.65
N ILE A 570 -2.74 -3.81 -6.78
CA ILE A 570 -3.84 -3.40 -5.88
C ILE A 570 -5.12 -3.08 -6.64
N GLY A 571 -5.05 -2.15 -7.60
CA GLY A 571 -6.21 -1.80 -8.41
C GLY A 571 -6.78 -3.02 -9.13
N THR A 572 -5.91 -3.89 -9.64
CA THR A 572 -6.32 -5.08 -10.39
C THR A 572 -7.06 -6.09 -9.51
N TYR A 573 -6.58 -6.39 -8.30
CA TYR A 573 -7.31 -7.29 -7.41
C TYR A 573 -8.58 -6.66 -6.82
N PHE A 574 -8.66 -5.33 -6.70
CA PHE A 574 -9.90 -4.64 -6.31
C PHE A 574 -10.98 -4.78 -7.38
N ILE A 575 -10.66 -4.53 -8.66
CA ILE A 575 -11.65 -4.72 -9.75
C ILE A 575 -12.04 -6.20 -9.89
N GLY A 576 -11.08 -7.11 -9.72
CA GLY A 576 -11.34 -8.55 -9.69
C GLY A 576 -12.27 -8.96 -8.55
N SER A 577 -12.14 -8.29 -7.40
CA SER A 577 -13.01 -8.47 -6.24
C SER A 577 -14.33 -7.71 -6.34
N GLY A 578 -14.68 -7.17 -7.52
CA GLY A 578 -15.99 -6.59 -7.79
C GLY A 578 -16.13 -5.11 -7.52
N LEU A 579 -15.03 -4.43 -7.20
CA LEU A 579 -15.07 -3.03 -6.81
C LEU A 579 -14.77 -2.12 -8.02
N PRO A 580 -15.58 -1.10 -8.29
CA PRO A 580 -15.18 0.00 -9.16
C PRO A 580 -13.97 0.72 -8.57
N VAL A 581 -12.96 1.04 -9.39
CA VAL A 581 -11.71 1.67 -8.93
C VAL A 581 -11.37 2.90 -9.77
N HIS A 582 -11.27 4.04 -9.10
CA HIS A 582 -10.73 5.27 -9.67
C HIS A 582 -9.20 5.24 -9.73
N LEU A 583 -8.62 5.67 -10.85
CA LEU A 583 -7.18 5.84 -11.01
C LEU A 583 -6.82 7.21 -11.57
N TRP A 584 -5.88 7.87 -10.91
CA TRP A 584 -5.19 9.05 -11.44
C TRP A 584 -3.73 9.07 -10.95
N PRO A 585 -2.73 9.43 -11.80
CA PRO A 585 -2.79 9.66 -13.25
C PRO A 585 -3.21 8.43 -14.08
N VAL A 586 -3.50 8.63 -15.37
CA VAL A 586 -3.86 7.54 -16.28
C VAL A 586 -2.73 6.50 -16.40
N PRO A 587 -3.00 5.18 -16.28
CA PRO A 587 -2.01 4.14 -16.56
C PRO A 587 -1.62 4.07 -18.04
N PRO A 588 -0.44 3.50 -18.38
CA PRO A 588 0.06 3.45 -19.75
C PRO A 588 -0.64 2.36 -20.58
N VAL A 589 -1.95 2.53 -20.78
CA VAL A 589 -2.83 1.58 -21.50
C VAL A 589 -3.59 2.21 -22.67
N LEU A 590 -3.61 3.55 -22.76
CA LEU A 590 -4.38 4.27 -23.77
C LEU A 590 -3.94 4.01 -25.22
N GLY A 591 -2.76 3.44 -25.42
CA GLY A 591 -2.31 2.99 -26.74
C GLY A 591 -3.07 1.81 -27.31
N SER A 592 -3.90 1.13 -26.52
CA SER A 592 -4.77 0.04 -26.94
C SER A 592 -6.22 0.31 -26.51
N PRO A 593 -7.10 0.67 -27.46
CA PRO A 593 -8.53 0.76 -27.19
C PRO A 593 -9.13 -0.58 -26.73
N ALA A 594 -8.60 -1.71 -27.22
CA ALA A 594 -9.05 -3.04 -26.83
C ALA A 594 -8.78 -3.31 -25.34
N VAL A 595 -7.53 -3.09 -24.88
CA VAL A 595 -7.18 -3.27 -23.47
C VAL A 595 -7.92 -2.28 -22.58
N THR A 596 -8.03 -1.02 -23.00
CA THR A 596 -8.80 -0.01 -22.27
C THR A 596 -10.25 -0.46 -22.08
N LYS A 597 -10.92 -0.91 -23.15
CA LYS A 597 -12.29 -1.44 -23.09
C LYS A 597 -12.43 -2.63 -22.16
N ILE A 598 -11.48 -3.57 -22.17
CA ILE A 598 -11.50 -4.72 -21.25
C ILE A 598 -11.51 -4.24 -19.79
N LEU A 599 -10.64 -3.28 -19.47
CA LEU A 599 -10.43 -2.78 -18.11
C LEU A 599 -11.56 -1.86 -17.59
N THR A 600 -12.25 -1.13 -18.48
CA THR A 600 -13.24 -0.12 -18.09
C THR A 600 -14.70 -0.52 -18.37
N GLU A 601 -14.94 -1.43 -19.31
CA GLU A 601 -16.29 -1.85 -19.73
C GLU A 601 -16.49 -3.35 -19.51
N SER A 602 -15.70 -4.21 -20.16
CA SER A 602 -15.94 -5.67 -20.09
C SER A 602 -15.76 -6.23 -18.68
N ALA A 603 -14.83 -5.69 -17.90
CA ALA A 603 -14.68 -6.03 -16.49
C ALA A 603 -15.94 -5.68 -15.67
N ARG A 604 -16.64 -4.57 -15.97
CA ARG A 604 -17.89 -4.19 -15.30
C ARG A 604 -18.94 -5.28 -15.49
N ASP A 605 -19.11 -5.77 -16.71
CA ASP A 605 -20.14 -6.75 -17.05
C ASP A 605 -19.83 -8.14 -16.46
N LEU A 606 -18.56 -8.54 -16.44
CA LEU A 606 -18.16 -9.89 -15.99
C LEU A 606 -17.89 -10.00 -14.48
N LEU A 607 -17.32 -8.95 -13.89
CA LEU A 607 -16.82 -8.97 -12.50
C LEU A 607 -17.60 -8.03 -11.59
N GLY A 608 -18.35 -7.07 -12.14
CA GLY A 608 -18.99 -5.97 -11.42
C GLY A 608 -18.04 -4.85 -11.00
N GLY A 609 -16.73 -5.09 -11.04
CA GLY A 609 -15.66 -4.12 -10.82
C GLY A 609 -14.99 -3.70 -12.12
N TYR A 610 -14.51 -2.48 -12.18
CA TYR A 610 -13.93 -1.88 -13.39
C TYR A 610 -13.12 -0.64 -13.04
N PHE A 611 -12.19 -0.27 -13.90
CA PHE A 611 -11.46 0.99 -13.75
C PHE A 611 -12.24 2.16 -14.34
N PHE A 612 -12.09 3.31 -13.71
CA PHE A 612 -12.40 4.59 -14.33
C PHE A 612 -11.34 5.62 -14.00
N VAL A 613 -11.20 6.60 -14.88
CA VAL A 613 -10.21 7.67 -14.74
C VAL A 613 -10.95 9.00 -14.77
N GLU A 614 -10.57 9.89 -13.86
CA GLU A 614 -11.02 11.26 -13.78
C GLU A 614 -9.89 12.09 -13.15
N GLU A 615 -9.63 13.28 -13.68
CA GLU A 615 -8.51 14.12 -13.25
C GLU A 615 -8.91 15.22 -12.26
N ASP A 616 -10.21 15.52 -12.19
CA ASP A 616 -10.75 16.51 -11.27
C ASP A 616 -11.33 15.83 -10.01
N PRO A 617 -10.85 16.18 -8.80
CA PRO A 617 -11.33 15.53 -7.57
C PRO A 617 -12.83 15.66 -7.30
N LEU A 618 -13.46 16.77 -7.72
CA LEU A 618 -14.89 17.00 -7.53
C LEU A 618 -15.69 16.12 -8.50
N ALA A 619 -15.34 16.11 -9.78
CA ALA A 619 -15.94 15.21 -10.76
C ALA A 619 -15.75 13.72 -10.39
N THR A 620 -14.58 13.37 -9.81
CA THR A 620 -14.35 12.04 -9.26
C THR A 620 -15.32 11.74 -8.12
N ALA A 621 -15.53 12.67 -7.19
CA ALA A 621 -16.45 12.47 -6.07
C ALA A 621 -17.91 12.32 -6.55
N ASP A 622 -18.35 13.14 -7.51
CA ASP A 622 -19.68 13.04 -8.12
C ASP A 622 -19.90 11.69 -8.79
N ARG A 623 -18.89 11.20 -9.52
CA ARG A 623 -18.94 9.89 -10.16
C ARG A 623 -18.95 8.75 -9.15
N MET A 624 -18.16 8.84 -8.08
CA MET A 624 -18.16 7.84 -7.00
C MET A 624 -19.50 7.79 -6.28
N GLU A 625 -20.10 8.93 -5.97
CA GLU A 625 -21.43 9.01 -5.37
C GLU A 625 -22.48 8.40 -6.31
N ALA A 626 -22.45 8.72 -7.60
CA ALA A 626 -23.36 8.12 -8.57
C ALA A 626 -23.24 6.59 -8.63
N ILE A 627 -22.02 6.05 -8.60
CA ILE A 627 -21.77 4.60 -8.53
C ILE A 627 -22.33 4.01 -7.23
N ILE A 628 -22.08 4.66 -6.09
CA ILE A 628 -22.61 4.24 -4.79
C ILE A 628 -24.14 4.18 -4.83
N MET A 629 -24.79 5.22 -5.35
CA MET A 629 -26.25 5.27 -5.45
C MET A 629 -26.81 4.22 -6.43
N GLU A 630 -26.11 3.93 -7.54
CA GLU A 630 -26.46 2.81 -8.44
C GLU A 630 -26.44 1.47 -7.70
N LYS A 631 -25.39 1.20 -6.91
CA LYS A 631 -25.27 -0.03 -6.11
C LYS A 631 -26.35 -0.14 -5.04
N ARG A 632 -26.66 0.96 -4.35
CA ARG A 632 -27.77 1.04 -3.38
C ARG A 632 -29.11 0.68 -4.03
N ALA A 633 -29.42 1.29 -5.18
CA ALA A 633 -30.65 0.99 -5.91
C ALA A 633 -30.72 -0.49 -6.33
N GLY A 634 -29.58 -1.09 -6.71
CA GLY A 634 -29.45 -2.51 -7.00
C GLY A 634 -29.74 -3.43 -5.80
N LEU A 635 -29.50 -2.95 -4.57
CA LEU A 635 -29.86 -3.63 -3.32
C LEU A 635 -31.29 -3.32 -2.84
N GLY A 636 -32.03 -2.44 -3.53
CA GLY A 636 -33.37 -2.00 -3.13
C GLY A 636 -33.39 -0.97 -1.99
N LEU A 637 -32.31 -0.20 -1.82
CA LEU A 637 -32.10 0.79 -0.76
C LEU A 637 -32.27 2.26 -1.20
#